data_AF-A0A9X2XJ84-F1
#
_entry.id   AF-A0A9X2XJ84-F1
#
_cell.length_a   1.000
_cell.length_b   1.000
_cell.length_c   1.000
_cell.angle_alpha   90.00
_cell.angle_beta   90.00
_cell.angle_gamma   90.00
#
_symmetry.space_group_name_H-M   'P 1'
#
loop_
_entity.id
_entity.type
_entity.pdbx_description
1 polymer ?
#
loop_
_entity_poly.entity_id
_entity_poly.type
_entity_poly.pdbx_seq_one_letter_code
_entity_poly.pdbx_strand_id
1 'polypeptide(L)'
;MNMPEDVSATPGYSALMARLQPLIDGGRLDNIVDLLSLVSDLIDLLDAATVEKLANVFEEVTASGWAAANTLRMTRAEIMTQGKPPSLYALLKLLNEEDTRKGVAVVLKTLNVIGRQL
;
A
#
# COMPACT_ATOMS: atom_id res chain seq x y z
N MET A 1 6.58 -38.29 -39.91
CA MET A 1 5.89 -37.00 -39.75
C MET A 1 4.88 -37.20 -38.64
N ASN A 2 5.28 -36.96 -37.39
CA ASN A 2 4.39 -37.16 -36.24
C ASN A 2 3.49 -35.93 -36.14
N MET A 3 2.19 -36.13 -36.33
CA MET A 3 1.17 -35.12 -36.04
C MET A 3 1.14 -34.90 -34.52
N PRO A 4 1.16 -33.65 -34.02
CA PRO A 4 0.94 -33.41 -32.60
C PRO A 4 -0.46 -33.87 -32.23
N GLU A 5 -0.58 -34.57 -31.11
CA GLU A 5 -1.87 -34.96 -30.52
C GLU A 5 -2.76 -33.73 -30.41
N ASP A 6 -3.89 -33.74 -31.11
CA ASP A 6 -4.97 -32.79 -30.88
C ASP A 6 -5.40 -32.95 -29.42
N VAL A 7 -4.98 -32.00 -28.58
CA VAL A 7 -5.52 -31.82 -27.24
C VAL A 7 -7.02 -31.70 -27.41
N SER A 8 -7.76 -32.78 -27.17
CA SER A 8 -9.22 -32.79 -27.27
C SER A 8 -9.74 -31.79 -26.24
N ALA A 9 -9.99 -30.56 -26.69
CA ALA A 9 -10.34 -29.44 -25.83
C ALA A 9 -11.62 -29.78 -25.10
N THR A 10 -11.50 -30.08 -23.81
CA THR A 10 -12.66 -30.16 -22.93
C THR A 10 -13.41 -28.83 -23.00
N PRO A 11 -14.74 -28.80 -22.88
CA PRO A 11 -15.50 -27.55 -22.94
C PRO A 11 -15.02 -26.47 -21.96
N GLY A 12 -14.40 -26.89 -20.84
CA GLY A 12 -13.77 -25.98 -19.88
C GLY A 12 -12.46 -25.36 -20.37
N TYR A 13 -11.63 -26.12 -21.10
CA TYR A 13 -10.38 -25.61 -21.68
C TYR A 13 -10.66 -24.57 -22.77
N SER A 14 -11.64 -24.82 -23.65
CA SER A 14 -12.02 -23.86 -24.69
C SER A 14 -12.62 -22.58 -24.09
N ALA A 15 -13.42 -22.69 -23.03
CA ALA A 15 -13.96 -21.54 -22.31
C ALA A 15 -12.86 -20.70 -21.63
N LEU A 16 -11.86 -21.33 -21.01
CA LEU A 16 -10.71 -20.64 -20.41
C LEU A 16 -9.85 -19.96 -21.48
N MET A 17 -9.58 -20.66 -22.58
CA MET A 17 -8.77 -20.14 -23.68
C MET A 17 -9.43 -18.91 -24.32
N ALA A 18 -10.75 -18.94 -24.52
CA ALA A 18 -11.50 -17.78 -25.00
C ALA A 18 -11.40 -16.54 -24.07
N ARG A 19 -11.18 -16.74 -22.77
CA ARG A 19 -10.98 -15.65 -21.80
C ARG A 19 -9.55 -15.11 -21.80
N LEU A 20 -8.57 -15.97 -22.06
CA LEU A 20 -7.15 -15.61 -22.12
C LEU A 20 -6.75 -15.05 -23.49
N GLN A 21 -7.47 -15.38 -24.56
CA GLN A 21 -7.23 -14.92 -25.92
C GLN A 21 -6.92 -13.41 -26.04
N PRO A 22 -7.70 -12.47 -25.46
CA PRO A 22 -7.36 -11.04 -25.55
C PRO A 22 -6.06 -10.65 -24.84
N LEU A 23 -5.62 -11.40 -23.82
CA LEU A 23 -4.36 -11.17 -23.13
C LEU A 23 -3.17 -11.76 -23.91
N ILE A 24 -3.41 -12.87 -24.60
CA ILE A 24 -2.45 -13.54 -25.50
C ILE A 24 -2.22 -12.70 -26.75
N ASP A 25 -3.31 -12.29 -27.42
CA ASP A 25 -3.25 -11.47 -28.64
C ASP A 25 -2.61 -10.10 -28.36
N GLY A 26 -2.74 -9.60 -27.13
CA GLY A 26 -2.10 -8.37 -26.67
C GLY A 26 -0.66 -8.53 -26.17
N GLY A 27 -0.09 -9.74 -26.14
CA GLY A 27 1.26 -10.02 -25.62
C GLY A 27 1.44 -9.70 -24.12
N ARG A 28 0.34 -9.58 -23.38
CA ARG A 28 0.34 -9.21 -21.95
C ARG A 28 0.31 -10.41 -21.03
N LEU A 29 -0.07 -11.59 -21.55
CA LEU A 29 -0.08 -12.82 -20.77
C LEU A 29 1.32 -13.14 -20.24
N ASP A 30 2.36 -12.97 -21.07
CA ASP A 30 3.74 -13.24 -20.68
C ASP A 30 4.17 -12.39 -19.48
N ASN A 31 3.85 -11.09 -19.48
CA ASN A 31 4.13 -10.22 -18.34
C ASN A 31 3.38 -10.66 -17.06
N ILE A 32 2.15 -11.17 -17.19
CA ILE A 32 1.39 -11.69 -16.05
C ILE A 32 2.06 -12.96 -15.52
N VAL A 33 2.47 -13.85 -16.41
CA VAL A 33 3.19 -15.07 -16.04
C VAL A 33 4.52 -14.72 -15.36
N ASP A 34 5.29 -13.79 -15.90
CA ASP A 34 6.55 -13.30 -15.30
C ASP A 34 6.33 -12.71 -13.91
N LEU A 35 5.27 -11.90 -13.74
CA LEU A 35 4.92 -11.35 -12.41
C LEU A 35 4.51 -12.46 -11.43
N LEU A 36 3.75 -13.45 -11.88
CA LEU A 36 3.39 -14.59 -11.05
C LEU A 36 4.61 -15.44 -10.69
N SER A 37 5.57 -15.61 -11.62
CA SER A 37 6.84 -16.28 -11.35
C SER A 37 7.66 -15.51 -10.32
N LEU A 38 7.80 -14.20 -10.46
CA LEU A 38 8.49 -13.36 -9.47
C LEU A 38 7.83 -13.45 -8.09
N VAL A 39 6.49 -13.43 -8.04
CA VAL A 39 5.75 -13.60 -6.78
C VAL A 39 5.96 -15.00 -6.19
N SER A 40 6.02 -16.03 -7.02
CA SER A 40 6.34 -17.40 -6.59
C SER A 40 7.74 -17.47 -5.97
N ASP A 41 8.74 -16.92 -6.66
CA ASP A 41 10.13 -16.86 -6.16
C ASP A 41 10.21 -16.09 -4.83
N LEU A 42 9.42 -15.03 -4.68
CA LEU A 42 9.31 -14.28 -3.42
C LEU A 42 8.70 -15.14 -2.32
N ILE A 43 7.61 -15.88 -2.60
CA ILE A 43 6.97 -16.79 -1.62
C ILE A 43 7.93 -17.91 -1.22
N ASP A 44 8.70 -18.46 -2.15
CA ASP A 44 9.69 -19.51 -1.87
C ASP A 44 10.83 -19.02 -0.97
N LEU A 45 11.13 -17.72 -0.98
CA LEU A 45 12.10 -17.09 -0.09
C LEU A 45 11.53 -16.80 1.32
N LEU A 46 10.20 -16.77 1.47
CA LEU A 46 9.56 -16.51 2.76
C LEU A 46 9.56 -17.77 3.63
N ASP A 47 10.24 -17.70 4.76
CA ASP A 47 10.10 -18.66 5.85
C ASP A 47 8.97 -18.26 6.83
N ALA A 48 8.61 -19.16 7.75
CA ALA A 48 7.55 -18.89 8.72
C ALA A 48 7.83 -17.63 9.58
N ALA A 49 9.10 -17.38 9.91
CA ALA A 49 9.51 -16.24 10.73
C ALA A 49 9.39 -14.89 9.99
N THR A 50 9.68 -14.85 8.69
CA THR A 50 9.51 -13.65 7.86
C THR A 50 8.04 -13.37 7.59
N VAL A 51 7.21 -14.39 7.35
CA VAL A 51 5.75 -14.22 7.22
C VAL A 51 5.14 -13.58 8.47
N GLU A 52 5.50 -14.07 9.66
CA GLU A 52 5.03 -13.51 10.94
C GLU A 52 5.48 -12.05 11.12
N LYS A 53 6.74 -11.72 10.75
CA LYS A 53 7.22 -10.33 10.77
C LYS A 53 6.46 -9.44 9.80
N LEU A 54 6.20 -9.91 8.57
CA LEU A 54 5.44 -9.17 7.58
C LEU A 54 4.01 -8.91 8.07
N ALA A 55 3.37 -9.91 8.69
CA ALA A 55 2.04 -9.75 9.28
C ALA A 55 2.06 -8.67 10.37
N ASN A 56 3.01 -8.73 11.30
CA ASN A 56 3.14 -7.74 12.37
C ASN A 56 3.40 -6.32 11.82
N VAL A 57 4.28 -6.18 10.84
CA VAL A 57 4.55 -4.88 10.18
C VAL A 57 3.30 -4.38 9.45
N PHE A 58 2.58 -5.26 8.76
CA PHE A 58 1.35 -4.90 8.07
C PHE A 58 0.26 -4.45 9.05
N GLU A 59 0.09 -5.15 10.16
CA GLU A 59 -0.82 -4.76 11.24
C GLU A 59 -0.44 -3.39 11.82
N GLU A 60 0.84 -3.17 12.13
CA GLU A 60 1.31 -1.91 12.72
C GLU A 60 1.13 -0.73 11.75
N VAL A 61 1.48 -0.90 10.47
CA VAL A 61 1.31 0.13 9.44
C VAL A 61 -0.16 0.39 9.16
N THR A 62 -0.99 -0.65 9.08
CA THR A 62 -2.43 -0.48 8.85
C THR A 62 -3.10 0.20 10.03
N ALA A 63 -2.78 -0.20 11.27
CA ALA A 63 -3.34 0.40 12.47
C ALA A 63 -2.91 1.86 12.62
N SER A 64 -1.61 2.16 12.46
CA SER A 64 -1.10 3.53 12.53
C SER A 64 -1.62 4.42 11.41
N GLY A 65 -1.70 3.88 10.18
CA GLY A 65 -2.27 4.56 9.03
C GLY A 65 -3.76 4.86 9.20
N TRP A 66 -4.54 3.91 9.73
CA TRP A 66 -5.95 4.08 9.99
C TRP A 66 -6.21 5.10 11.10
N ALA A 67 -5.44 5.05 12.20
CA ALA A 67 -5.49 6.05 13.26
C ALA A 67 -5.16 7.46 12.74
N ALA A 68 -4.07 7.61 11.98
CA ALA A 68 -3.68 8.89 11.38
C ALA A 68 -4.76 9.43 10.43
N ALA A 69 -5.32 8.58 9.56
CA ALA A 69 -6.38 8.95 8.64
C ALA A 69 -7.67 9.37 9.37
N ASN A 70 -8.04 8.66 10.44
CA ASN A 70 -9.22 8.98 11.22
C ASN A 70 -9.04 10.29 12.00
N THR A 71 -7.88 10.51 12.64
CA THR A 71 -7.57 11.79 13.30
C THR A 71 -7.61 12.94 12.31
N LEU A 72 -7.01 12.79 11.13
CA LEU A 72 -7.07 13.80 10.08
C LEU A 72 -8.52 14.08 9.64
N ARG A 73 -9.35 13.04 9.49
CA ARG A 73 -10.77 13.18 9.15
C ARG A 73 -11.54 13.94 10.24
N MET A 74 -11.29 13.62 11.51
CA MET A 74 -11.92 14.30 12.66
C MET A 74 -11.52 15.76 12.72
N THR A 75 -10.22 16.08 12.67
CA THR A 75 -9.73 17.46 12.71
C THR A 75 -10.23 18.28 11.51
N ARG A 76 -10.28 17.69 10.31
CA ARG A 76 -10.89 18.36 9.15
C ARG A 76 -12.37 18.65 9.39
N ALA A 77 -13.13 17.69 9.91
CA ALA A 77 -14.53 17.89 10.21
C ALA A 77 -14.74 19.00 11.25
N GLU A 78 -13.93 19.04 12.31
CA GLU A 78 -13.96 20.09 13.33
C GLU A 78 -13.64 21.48 12.74
N ILE A 79 -12.63 21.59 11.87
CA ILE A 79 -12.30 22.86 11.22
C ILE A 79 -13.42 23.32 10.28
N MET A 80 -14.07 22.38 9.57
CA MET A 80 -15.16 22.72 8.65
C MET A 80 -16.45 23.10 9.38
N THR A 81 -16.71 22.57 10.59
CA THR A 81 -17.88 22.96 11.40
C THR A 81 -17.70 24.30 12.11
N GLN A 82 -16.46 24.79 12.28
CA GLN A 82 -16.17 26.09 12.92
C GLN A 82 -16.62 27.32 12.12
N GLY A 83 -17.12 27.17 10.89
CA GLY A 83 -17.85 28.20 10.13
C GLY A 83 -17.04 29.44 9.68
N LYS A 84 -15.88 29.71 10.30
CA LYS A 84 -14.91 30.73 9.89
C LYS A 84 -13.49 30.13 9.88
N PRO A 85 -12.67 30.46 8.88
CA PRO A 85 -11.28 30.02 8.85
C PRO A 85 -10.51 30.60 10.05
N PRO A 86 -9.56 29.85 10.63
CA PRO A 86 -8.74 30.35 11.73
C PRO A 86 -7.95 31.59 11.30
N SER A 87 -7.90 32.61 12.18
CA SER A 87 -7.13 33.83 11.93
C SER A 87 -5.63 33.56 12.06
N LEU A 88 -4.80 34.43 11.47
CA LEU A 88 -3.33 34.33 11.58
C LEU A 88 -2.84 34.29 13.03
N TYR A 89 -3.51 35.05 13.92
CA TYR A 89 -3.23 35.03 15.35
C TYR A 89 -3.60 33.69 16.01
N ALA A 90 -4.72 33.09 15.61
CA ALA A 90 -5.12 31.78 16.11
C ALA A 90 -4.12 30.67 15.72
N LEU A 91 -3.58 30.74 14.50
CA LEU A 91 -2.52 29.81 14.04
C LEU A 91 -1.21 29.98 14.84
N LEU A 92 -0.81 31.22 15.11
CA LEU A 92 0.34 31.52 15.98
C LEU A 92 0.14 31.04 17.41
N LYS A 93 -1.09 31.18 17.94
CA LYS A 93 -1.44 30.66 19.26
C LYS A 93 -1.38 29.13 19.30
N LEU A 94 -1.88 28.46 18.25
CA LEU A 94 -1.85 27.00 18.13
C LEU A 94 -0.42 26.44 18.17
N LEU A 95 0.55 27.13 17.55
CA LEU A 95 1.97 26.75 17.62
C LEU A 95 2.58 26.85 19.02
N ASN A 96 1.97 27.64 19.91
CA ASN A 96 2.40 27.78 21.29
C ASN A 96 1.74 26.77 22.24
N GLU A 97 0.73 26.03 21.76
CA GLU A 97 0.09 24.98 22.55
C GLU A 97 1.06 23.81 22.81
N GLU A 98 0.93 23.20 23.99
CA GLU A 98 1.86 22.19 24.48
C GLU A 98 1.94 20.98 23.53
N ASP A 99 0.78 20.49 23.08
CA ASP A 99 0.70 19.32 22.22
C ASP A 99 1.19 19.60 20.79
N THR A 100 0.90 20.77 20.23
CA THR A 100 1.46 21.21 18.94
C THR A 100 2.98 21.31 19.00
N ARG A 101 3.55 21.86 20.10
CA ARG A 101 5.01 21.93 20.29
C ARG A 101 5.65 20.55 20.41
N LYS A 102 5.02 19.62 21.13
CA LYS A 102 5.47 18.22 21.19
C LYS A 102 5.46 17.58 19.80
N GLY A 103 4.38 17.76 19.03
CA GLY A 103 4.27 17.27 17.66
C GLY A 103 5.36 17.80 16.74
N VAL A 104 5.58 19.12 16.74
CA VAL A 104 6.65 19.78 15.98
C VAL A 104 8.03 19.26 16.40
N ALA A 105 8.28 19.10 17.70
CA ALA A 105 9.52 18.57 18.21
C ALA A 105 9.80 17.13 17.72
N VAL A 106 8.77 16.28 17.68
CA VAL A 106 8.90 14.91 17.14
C VAL A 106 9.32 14.96 15.67
N VAL A 107 8.64 15.73 14.82
CA VAL A 107 8.98 15.85 13.39
C VAL A 107 10.42 16.33 13.20
N LEU A 108 10.80 17.40 13.88
CA LEU A 108 12.15 17.97 13.77
C LEU A 108 13.23 17.01 14.26
N LYS A 109 12.96 16.27 15.34
CA LYS A 109 13.91 15.30 15.89
C LYS A 109 14.06 14.08 14.99
N THR A 110 12.97 13.59 14.39
CA THR A 110 13.01 12.52 13.39
C THR A 110 13.83 12.94 12.17
N LEU A 111 13.61 14.15 11.64
CA LEU A 111 14.41 14.70 10.54
C LEU A 111 15.89 14.82 10.90
N ASN A 112 16.21 15.26 12.12
CA ASN A 112 17.59 15.33 12.61
C ASN A 112 18.26 13.95 12.66
N VAL A 113 17.53 12.92 13.12
CA VAL A 113 18.04 11.55 13.16
C VAL A 113 18.30 11.00 11.75
N ILE A 114 17.38 11.20 10.81
CA ILE A 114 17.55 10.80 9.41
C ILE A 114 18.76 11.52 8.80
N GLY A 115 18.85 12.84 8.98
CA GLY A 115 19.97 13.63 8.47
C GLY A 115 21.33 13.27 9.09
N ARG A 116 21.35 12.64 10.26
CA ARG A 116 22.58 12.11 10.88
C ARG A 116 22.99 10.74 10.33
N GLN A 117 22.04 10.00 9.76
CA GLN A 117 22.27 8.66 9.18
C GLN A 117 22.59 8.69 7.68
N LEU A 118 22.33 9.83 7.02
CA LEU A 118 22.77 10.14 5.66
C LEU A 118 24.21 10.66 5.67
#